data_AF-Q15EV8-F1
#
_entry.id   AF-Q15EV8-F1
#
_cell.length_a   1.000
_cell.length_b   1.000
_cell.length_c   1.000
_cell.angle_alpha   90.00
_cell.angle_beta   90.00
_cell.angle_gamma   90.00
#
_symmetry.space_group_name_H-M   'P 1'
#
loop_
_entity.id
_entity.type
_entity.pdbx_description
1 polymer ?
#
loop_
_entity_poly.entity_id
_entity_poly.type
_entity_poly.pdbx_seq_one_letter_code
_entity_poly.pdbx_strand_id
1 'polypeptide(L)'
;PLTPVLRWKKGQKIAQKNQTVFERNCRSEDCAADLQLRGKLLLSSVDEKTQYLALGAVKNLSLNISIANLGDDAYDANVSFNVSRELFFINMWQKEEMGISCELLDSDFLKCSVGFPLQRSKSKYEFSVIF
;
A
#
# COMPACT_ATOMS: atom_id res chain seq x y z
N PRO A 1 -48.90 6.43 5.41
CA PRO A 1 -47.81 6.40 4.41
C PRO A 1 -46.65 5.52 4.88
N LEU A 2 -46.32 4.47 4.13
CA LEU A 2 -45.23 3.54 4.48
C LEU A 2 -43.89 4.13 4.03
N THR A 3 -42.93 4.24 4.95
CA THR A 3 -41.54 4.61 4.66
C THR A 3 -40.74 3.36 4.27
N PRO A 4 -39.96 3.39 3.17
CA PRO A 4 -39.15 2.24 2.78
C PRO A 4 -37.99 2.04 3.77
N VAL A 5 -37.74 0.79 4.13
CA VAL A 5 -36.59 0.40 4.98
C VAL A 5 -35.66 -0.48 4.16
N LEU A 6 -34.37 -0.16 4.20
CA LEU A 6 -33.31 -0.92 3.51
C LEU A 6 -33.22 -2.35 4.10
N ARG A 7 -33.48 -3.36 3.27
CA ARG A 7 -33.28 -4.78 3.63
C ARG A 7 -31.81 -5.15 3.56
N TRP A 8 -31.21 -5.47 4.71
CA TRP A 8 -29.87 -6.04 4.80
C TRP A 8 -29.88 -7.52 4.39
N LYS A 9 -29.10 -7.88 3.36
CA LYS A 9 -28.72 -9.27 3.08
C LYS A 9 -27.29 -9.52 3.59
N LYS A 10 -27.10 -10.60 4.34
CA LYS A 10 -25.81 -11.02 4.89
C LYS A 10 -24.79 -11.15 3.74
N GLY A 11 -23.76 -10.29 3.72
CA GLY A 11 -22.67 -10.32 2.73
C GLY A 11 -22.62 -9.16 1.72
N GLN A 12 -23.65 -8.31 1.61
CA GLN A 12 -23.57 -7.09 0.78
C GLN A 12 -23.18 -5.88 1.64
N LYS A 13 -21.94 -5.39 1.48
CA LYS A 13 -21.55 -4.05 1.96
C LYS A 13 -22.38 -3.04 1.15
N ILE A 14 -23.03 -2.08 1.82
CA ILE A 14 -23.62 -0.91 1.16
C ILE A 14 -22.44 -0.06 0.69
N ALA A 15 -21.88 -0.40 -0.47
CA ALA A 15 -20.90 0.44 -1.15
C ALA A 15 -21.67 1.57 -1.81
N GLN A 16 -22.00 2.61 -1.04
CA GLN A 16 -22.36 3.89 -1.64
C GLN A 16 -21.10 4.39 -2.34
N LYS A 17 -20.99 4.11 -3.63
CA LYS A 17 -19.92 4.57 -4.50
C LYS A 17 -20.17 6.05 -4.80
N ASN A 18 -20.05 6.90 -3.77
CA ASN A 18 -20.12 8.34 -3.94
C ASN A 18 -18.94 8.74 -4.81
N GLN A 19 -19.21 9.12 -6.06
CA GLN A 19 -18.22 9.76 -6.92
C GLN A 19 -17.86 11.10 -6.27
N THR A 20 -16.74 11.12 -5.55
CA THR A 20 -16.08 12.37 -5.16
C THR A 20 -15.25 12.85 -6.33
N VAL A 21 -15.59 14.04 -6.83
CA VAL A 21 -14.82 14.74 -7.87
C VAL A 21 -13.65 15.42 -7.17
N PHE A 22 -12.43 14.96 -7.47
CA PHE A 22 -11.22 15.59 -6.95
C PHE A 22 -10.77 16.73 -7.88
N GLU A 23 -10.15 17.75 -7.31
CA GLU A 23 -9.55 18.85 -8.05
C GLU A 23 -8.40 18.33 -8.92
N ARG A 24 -8.48 18.54 -10.23
CA ARG A 24 -7.53 18.01 -11.22
C ARG A 24 -6.29 18.90 -11.33
N ASN A 25 -5.22 18.54 -10.64
CA ASN A 25 -3.92 19.23 -10.74
C ASN A 25 -2.98 18.55 -11.74
N CYS A 26 -3.34 18.59 -13.03
CA CYS A 26 -2.55 17.97 -14.11
C CYS A 26 -2.02 19.03 -15.07
N ARG A 27 -0.82 18.81 -15.60
CA ARG A 27 -0.21 19.76 -16.56
C ARG A 27 -0.75 19.62 -17.98
N SER A 28 -1.31 18.46 -18.32
CA SER A 28 -1.82 18.12 -19.65
C SER A 28 -3.31 17.71 -19.60
N GLU A 29 -3.92 17.58 -20.78
CA GLU A 29 -5.28 17.06 -20.96
C GLU A 29 -5.44 15.61 -20.47
N ASP A 30 -4.35 14.87 -20.31
CA ASP A 30 -4.27 13.56 -19.67
C ASP A 30 -3.38 13.65 -18.42
N CYS A 31 -3.90 13.20 -17.27
CA CYS A 31 -3.11 13.11 -16.04
C CYS A 31 -2.20 11.89 -16.11
N ALA A 32 -0.89 12.12 -16.10
CA ALA A 32 0.09 11.05 -16.15
C ALA A 32 0.93 11.04 -14.85
N ALA A 33 0.57 10.14 -13.93
CA ALA A 33 1.40 9.85 -12.77
C ALA A 33 2.57 8.93 -13.15
N ASP A 34 3.74 9.14 -12.57
CA ASP A 34 4.91 8.25 -12.73
C ASP A 34 5.33 7.74 -11.36
N LEU A 35 4.71 6.62 -10.94
CA LEU A 35 4.97 5.98 -9.66
C LEU A 35 6.16 5.02 -9.77
N GLN A 36 7.28 5.38 -9.16
CA GLN A 36 8.47 4.55 -9.07
C GLN A 36 8.55 3.86 -7.71
N LEU A 37 8.45 2.54 -7.73
CA LEU A 37 8.57 1.69 -6.55
C LEU A 37 9.97 1.09 -6.45
N ARG A 38 10.59 1.18 -5.27
CA ARG A 38 11.84 0.51 -4.93
C ARG A 38 11.67 -0.23 -3.62
N GLY A 39 12.17 -1.47 -3.57
CA GLY A 39 12.17 -2.30 -2.36
C GLY A 39 13.59 -2.78 -2.05
N LYS A 40 13.96 -2.75 -0.77
CA LYS A 40 15.20 -3.32 -0.25
C LYS A 40 14.86 -4.28 0.89
N LEU A 41 15.17 -5.57 0.68
CA LEU A 41 15.02 -6.58 1.72
C LEU A 41 16.13 -6.42 2.76
N LEU A 42 15.75 -6.40 4.03
CA LEU A 42 16.62 -6.29 5.19
C LEU A 42 16.42 -7.53 6.05
N LEU A 43 17.51 -8.27 6.25
CA LEU A 43 17.56 -9.46 7.09
C LEU A 43 18.42 -9.15 8.30
N SER A 44 17.87 -9.30 9.52
CA SER A 44 18.54 -8.88 10.77
C SER A 44 19.85 -9.60 11.09
N SER A 45 20.24 -10.64 10.34
CA SER A 45 21.40 -11.49 10.65
C SER A 45 22.20 -11.91 9.42
N VAL A 46 21.95 -11.29 8.27
CA VAL A 46 22.52 -11.72 7.00
C VAL A 46 23.19 -10.52 6.34
N ASP A 47 24.47 -10.69 5.97
CA ASP A 47 25.29 -9.65 5.35
C ASP A 47 24.66 -9.20 4.02
N GLU A 48 24.78 -7.91 3.66
CA GLU A 48 24.09 -7.32 2.48
C GLU A 48 24.40 -8.04 1.16
N LYS A 49 25.50 -8.79 1.12
CA LYS A 49 25.95 -9.57 -0.04
C LYS A 49 25.25 -10.92 -0.20
N THR A 50 24.54 -11.38 0.83
CA THR A 50 23.94 -12.71 0.84
C THR A 50 22.54 -12.65 0.24
N GLN A 51 22.37 -13.27 -0.92
CA GLN A 51 21.09 -13.28 -1.66
C GLN A 51 20.15 -14.42 -1.25
N TYR A 52 20.51 -15.22 -0.25
CA TYR A 52 19.73 -16.39 0.15
C TYR A 52 19.26 -16.29 1.60
N LEU A 53 18.07 -16.85 1.82
CA LEU A 53 17.45 -17.01 3.13
C LEU A 53 17.64 -18.45 3.60
N ALA A 54 18.46 -18.66 4.62
CA ALA A 54 18.55 -19.98 5.26
C ALA A 54 17.30 -20.21 6.13
N LEU A 55 16.58 -21.31 5.86
CA LEU A 55 15.40 -21.68 6.64
C LEU A 55 15.77 -21.84 8.12
N GLY A 56 15.02 -21.17 9.00
CA GLY A 56 15.24 -21.18 10.45
C GLY A 56 16.34 -20.22 10.96
N ALA A 57 17.10 -19.56 10.08
CA ALA A 57 18.16 -18.63 10.50
C ALA A 57 17.63 -17.24 10.91
N VAL A 58 16.46 -16.85 10.39
CA VAL A 58 15.86 -15.52 10.63
C VAL A 58 14.39 -15.71 10.96
N LYS A 59 13.95 -14.98 11.99
CA LYS A 59 12.56 -15.01 12.48
C LYS A 59 11.67 -13.97 11.83
N ASN A 60 12.25 -12.83 11.44
CA ASN A 60 11.53 -11.68 10.88
C ASN A 60 12.24 -11.20 9.61
N LEU A 61 11.46 -10.75 8.64
CA LEU A 61 11.92 -10.17 7.39
C LEU A 61 11.39 -8.75 7.28
N SER A 62 12.27 -7.78 7.07
CA SER A 62 11.87 -6.38 6.90
C SER A 62 12.09 -5.96 5.46
N LEU A 63 11.05 -5.48 4.79
CA LEU A 63 11.13 -4.95 3.44
C LEU A 63 11.00 -3.43 3.51
N ASN A 64 12.10 -2.72 3.28
CA ASN A 64 12.10 -1.27 3.20
C ASN A 64 11.65 -0.84 1.80
N ILE A 65 10.58 -0.06 1.72
CA ILE A 65 9.92 0.36 0.50
C ILE A 65 10.03 1.88 0.37
N SER A 66 10.40 2.32 -0.83
CA SER A 66 10.39 3.71 -1.25
C SER A 66 9.52 3.83 -2.48
N ILE A 67 8.45 4.63 -2.40
CA ILE A 67 7.61 4.99 -3.55
C ILE A 67 7.75 6.49 -3.81
N ALA A 68 8.13 6.84 -5.04
CA ALA A 68 8.24 8.22 -5.49
C ALA A 68 7.28 8.47 -6.65
N ASN A 69 6.66 9.66 -6.69
CA ASN A 69 5.87 10.09 -7.83
C ASN A 69 6.64 11.18 -8.58
N LEU A 70 7.08 10.92 -9.81
CA LEU A 70 7.79 11.90 -10.65
C LEU A 70 6.86 12.62 -11.64
N GLY A 71 5.62 12.15 -11.79
CA GLY A 71 4.61 12.67 -12.71
C GLY A 71 3.63 13.61 -12.03
N ASP A 72 2.42 13.70 -12.58
CA ASP A 72 1.28 14.41 -11.99
C ASP A 72 0.77 13.71 -10.72
N ASP A 73 -0.12 14.37 -9.99
CA ASP A 73 -0.74 13.83 -8.78
C ASP A 73 -1.41 12.45 -9.02
N ALA A 74 -1.20 11.51 -8.09
CA ALA A 74 -1.75 10.16 -8.15
C ALA A 74 -2.86 9.98 -7.09
N TYR A 75 -4.07 9.67 -7.54
CA TYR A 75 -5.21 9.38 -6.67
C TYR A 75 -5.28 7.89 -6.35
N ASP A 76 -5.67 7.55 -5.12
CA ASP A 76 -5.80 6.16 -4.66
C ASP A 76 -4.53 5.32 -4.94
N ALA A 77 -3.36 5.91 -4.67
CA ALA A 77 -2.08 5.24 -4.85
C ALA A 77 -1.94 4.08 -3.86
N ASN A 78 -1.69 2.88 -4.39
CA ASN A 78 -1.68 1.65 -3.62
C ASN A 78 -0.44 0.82 -3.98
N VAL A 79 0.22 0.24 -2.98
CA VAL A 79 1.28 -0.75 -3.14
C VAL A 79 0.72 -2.10 -2.75
N SER A 80 0.83 -3.08 -3.65
CA SER A 80 0.33 -4.43 -3.43
C SER A 80 1.49 -5.42 -3.34
N PHE A 81 1.47 -6.29 -2.35
CA PHE A 81 2.46 -7.34 -2.15
C PHE A 81 1.78 -8.69 -2.37
N ASN A 82 2.34 -9.47 -3.29
CA ASN A 82 2.00 -10.88 -3.43
C ASN A 82 3.12 -11.69 -2.77
N VAL A 83 2.82 -12.24 -1.60
CA VAL A 83 3.81 -12.90 -0.74
C VAL A 83 3.57 -14.40 -0.66
N SER A 84 4.62 -15.16 -0.37
CA SER A 84 4.48 -16.60 -0.13
C SER A 84 3.68 -16.86 1.13
N ARG A 85 2.94 -17.98 1.17
CA ARG A 85 2.05 -18.34 2.29
C ARG A 85 2.76 -18.61 3.62
N GLU A 86 4.07 -18.78 3.56
CA GLU A 86 4.96 -18.98 4.70
C GLU A 86 5.35 -17.66 5.38
N LEU A 87 5.04 -16.52 4.77
CA LEU A 87 5.27 -15.18 5.31
C LEU A 87 3.99 -14.62 5.92
N PHE A 88 4.09 -14.09 7.14
CA PHE A 88 2.94 -13.55 7.87
C PHE A 88 3.15 -12.07 8.11
N PHE A 89 2.22 -11.22 7.70
CA PHE A 89 2.30 -9.79 8.01
C PHE A 89 2.27 -9.57 9.53
N ILE A 90 3.34 -8.98 10.07
CA ILE A 90 3.46 -8.67 11.49
C ILE A 90 3.05 -7.22 11.74
N ASN A 91 3.73 -6.28 11.06
CA ASN A 91 3.48 -4.85 11.23
C ASN A 91 4.06 -4.01 10.08
N MET A 92 3.67 -2.74 10.01
CA MET A 92 4.27 -1.73 9.15
C MET A 92 4.92 -0.63 10.01
N TRP A 93 6.12 -0.21 9.63
CA TRP A 93 6.85 0.88 10.25
C TRP A 93 7.01 2.05 9.27
N GLN A 94 6.84 3.27 9.75
CA GLN A 94 7.09 4.50 8.98
C GLN A 94 7.87 5.47 9.86
N LYS A 95 8.82 6.21 9.26
CA LYS A 95 9.62 7.18 10.01
C LYS A 95 8.83 8.44 10.34
N GLU A 96 8.01 8.89 9.40
CA GLU A 96 7.09 10.02 9.54
C GLU A 96 5.67 9.54 9.26
N GLU A 97 4.69 10.07 9.97
CA GLU A 97 3.28 9.72 9.76
C GLU A 97 2.75 10.32 8.46
N MET A 98 3.04 9.63 7.36
CA MET A 98 2.72 10.05 6.00
C MET A 98 1.38 9.49 5.50
N GLY A 99 0.52 9.01 6.40
CA GLY A 99 -0.81 8.47 6.04
C GLY A 99 -0.75 7.16 5.24
N ILE A 100 0.21 6.28 5.57
CA ILE A 100 0.28 4.94 4.98
C ILE A 100 -0.49 3.96 5.87
N SER A 101 -1.31 3.13 5.24
CA SER A 101 -2.16 2.15 5.91
C SER A 101 -2.08 0.84 5.14
N CYS A 102 -1.80 -0.27 5.83
CA CYS A 102 -1.73 -1.60 5.23
C CYS A 102 -2.85 -2.51 5.75
N GLU A 103 -3.53 -3.18 4.83
CA GLU A 103 -4.58 -4.16 5.09
C GLU A 103 -4.24 -5.48 4.42
N LEU A 104 -4.38 -6.57 5.17
CA LEU A 104 -4.30 -7.92 4.63
C LEU A 104 -5.66 -8.29 4.03
N LEU A 105 -5.74 -8.43 2.71
CA LEU A 105 -7.00 -8.76 2.03
C LEU A 105 -7.23 -10.27 1.92
N ASP A 106 -6.16 -11.03 1.70
CA ASP A 106 -6.13 -12.50 1.66
C ASP A 106 -4.84 -13.00 2.33
N SER A 107 -4.70 -14.31 2.53
CA SER A 107 -3.52 -14.90 3.22
C SER A 107 -2.17 -14.55 2.59
N ASP A 108 -2.15 -14.27 1.29
CA ASP A 108 -0.96 -14.00 0.47
C ASP A 108 -0.99 -12.60 -0.18
N PHE A 109 -1.98 -11.77 0.14
CA PHE A 109 -2.15 -10.45 -0.48
C PHE A 109 -2.26 -9.32 0.55
N LEU A 110 -1.20 -8.52 0.64
CA LEU A 110 -1.13 -7.31 1.46
C LEU A 110 -1.28 -6.08 0.57
N LYS A 111 -2.20 -5.17 0.92
CA LYS A 111 -2.40 -3.90 0.23
C LYS A 111 -2.07 -2.74 1.17
N CYS A 112 -1.15 -1.88 0.77
CA CYS A 112 -0.84 -0.64 1.48
C CYS A 112 -1.30 0.57 0.67
N SER A 113 -2.20 1.37 1.21
CA SER A 113 -2.60 2.66 0.64
C SER A 113 -1.59 3.73 1.04
N VAL A 114 -1.12 4.49 0.06
CA VAL A 114 -0.06 5.50 0.21
C VAL A 114 -0.65 6.88 -0.02
N GLY A 115 -0.66 7.70 1.03
CA GLY A 115 -1.13 9.08 0.94
C GLY A 115 -2.62 9.18 0.63
N PHE A 116 -3.44 8.20 1.04
CA PHE A 116 -4.87 8.20 0.75
C PHE A 116 -5.53 9.52 1.21
N PRO A 117 -6.30 10.22 0.33
CA PRO A 117 -6.71 9.86 -1.04
C PRO A 117 -5.79 10.35 -2.18
N LEU A 118 -4.72 11.11 -1.87
CA LEU A 118 -3.89 11.84 -2.83
C LEU A 118 -2.39 11.75 -2.52
N GLN A 119 -1.63 11.13 -3.44
CA GLN A 119 -0.17 11.21 -3.48
C GLN A 119 0.28 12.33 -4.43
N ARG A 120 0.95 13.36 -3.92
CA ARG A 120 1.32 14.56 -4.70
C ARG A 120 2.43 14.31 -5.73
N SER A 121 2.51 15.16 -6.73
CA SER A 121 3.61 15.25 -7.69
C SER A 121 4.93 15.54 -6.96
N LYS A 122 6.01 14.90 -7.41
CA LYS A 122 7.37 15.02 -6.85
C LYS A 122 7.47 14.68 -5.35
N SER A 123 6.55 13.86 -4.86
CA SER A 123 6.57 13.34 -3.49
C SER A 123 7.28 12.00 -3.40
N LYS A 124 7.81 11.69 -2.21
CA LYS A 124 8.44 10.41 -1.91
C LYS A 124 8.00 9.94 -0.53
N TYR A 125 7.61 8.68 -0.44
CA TYR A 125 7.17 8.02 0.78
C TYR A 125 8.09 6.84 1.06
N GLU A 126 8.48 6.68 2.32
CA GLU A 126 9.35 5.58 2.78
C GLU A 126 8.71 4.89 3.97
N PHE A 127 8.55 3.57 3.86
CA PHE A 127 7.97 2.74 4.91
C PHE A 127 8.56 1.33 4.83
N SER A 128 8.53 0.60 5.94
CA SER A 128 8.97 -0.79 6.00
C SER A 128 7.81 -1.69 6.36
N VAL A 129 7.69 -2.81 5.66
CA VAL A 129 6.75 -3.88 6.00
C VAL A 129 7.52 -5.02 6.65
N ILE A 130 7.05 -5.49 7.80
CA ILE A 130 7.67 -6.55 8.57
C ILE A 130 6.80 -7.81 8.43
N PHE A 131 7.44 -8.87 7.96
CA PHE A 131 6.92 -10.23 7.87
C PHE A 131 7.64 -11.16 8.86
#